data_AF-A0AA36DK50-F1
#
_entry.id   AF-A0AA36DK50-F1
#
_cell.length_a   1.000
_cell.length_b   1.000
_cell.length_c   1.000
_cell.angle_alpha   90.00
_cell.angle_beta   90.00
_cell.angle_gamma   90.00
#
_symmetry.space_group_name_H-M   'P 1'
#
loop_
_entity.id
_entity.type
_entity.pdbx_description
1 polymer ?
#
loop_
_entity_poly.entity_id
_entity_poly.type
_entity_poly.pdbx_seq_one_letter_code
_entity_poly.pdbx_strand_id
1 'polypeptide(L)'
;MFWLVLGSILGALKSICNVIGMTKMTPAIKDLLPRVTPILKNRHEKVQENCIDLVGAIADRGSEFVSAREWMRICFELFELLKHLKRVYDGLRSILLDSLRRPSVSMTF
;
A
#
# COMPACT_ATOMS: atom_id res chain seq x y z
N MET A 1 -2.42 16.87 -5.53
CA MET A 1 -3.83 16.85 -5.94
C MET A 1 -4.22 15.52 -6.61
N PHE A 2 -3.46 15.02 -7.59
CA PHE A 2 -3.78 13.79 -8.33
C PHE A 2 -3.88 12.49 -7.47
N TRP A 3 -3.05 12.35 -6.43
CA TRP A 3 -3.07 11.17 -5.54
C TRP A 3 -4.35 11.03 -4.71
N LEU A 4 -5.03 12.14 -4.39
CA LEU A 4 -6.32 12.10 -3.70
C LEU A 4 -7.42 11.51 -4.59
N VAL A 5 -7.36 11.80 -5.89
CA VAL A 5 -8.29 11.28 -6.89
C VAL A 5 -8.08 9.78 -7.04
N LEU A 6 -6.84 9.34 -7.19
CA LEU A 6 -6.50 7.92 -7.34
C LEU A 6 -6.97 7.08 -6.14
N GLY A 7 -6.70 7.55 -4.91
CA GLY A 7 -7.17 6.85 -3.71
C GLY A 7 -8.71 6.74 -3.65
N SER A 8 -9.42 7.79 -4.05
CA SER A 8 -10.89 7.77 -4.08
C SER A 8 -11.46 6.82 -5.14
N ILE A 9 -10.80 6.72 -6.30
CA ILE A 9 -11.16 5.76 -7.37
C ILE A 9 -10.97 4.31 -6.88
N LEU A 10 -9.87 4.03 -6.16
CA LEU A 10 -9.64 2.70 -5.57
C LEU A 10 -10.70 2.34 -4.53
N GLY A 11 -11.09 3.30 -3.67
CA GLY A 11 -12.18 3.11 -2.72
C GLY A 11 -13.54 2.85 -3.38
N ALA A 12 -13.83 3.55 -4.48
CA ALA A 12 -15.03 3.29 -5.29
C ALA A 12 -14.98 1.88 -5.91
N LEU A 13 -13.82 1.47 -6.45
CA LEU A 13 -13.63 0.14 -7.02
C LEU A 13 -13.86 -0.97 -5.98
N LYS A 14 -13.33 -0.81 -4.76
CA LYS A 14 -13.60 -1.72 -3.62
C LYS A 14 -15.10 -1.85 -3.35
N SER A 15 -15.80 -0.72 -3.32
CA SER A 15 -17.25 -0.70 -3.06
C SER A 15 -18.03 -1.44 -4.15
N ILE A 16 -17.64 -1.27 -5.42
CA ILE A 16 -18.24 -2.01 -6.54
C ILE A 16 -17.97 -3.52 -6.42
N CYS A 17 -16.72 -3.92 -6.13
CA CYS A 17 -16.36 -5.33 -5.94
C CYS A 17 -17.20 -5.97 -4.81
N ASN A 18 -17.45 -5.21 -3.75
CA ASN A 18 -18.21 -5.67 -2.59
C ASN A 18 -19.70 -5.89 -2.89
N VAL A 19 -20.27 -5.15 -3.83
CA VAL A 19 -21.70 -5.20 -4.17
C VAL A 19 -21.99 -6.18 -5.31
N ILE A 20 -21.19 -6.16 -6.38
CA ILE A 20 -21.41 -7.03 -7.56
C ILE A 20 -21.07 -8.50 -7.23
N GLY A 21 -20.09 -8.72 -6.35
CA GLY A 21 -19.50 -10.03 -6.11
C GLY A 21 -18.52 -10.44 -7.21
N MET A 22 -17.70 -11.46 -6.91
CA MET A 22 -16.51 -11.78 -7.71
C MET A 22 -16.80 -12.58 -9.00
N THR A 23 -17.99 -13.17 -9.13
CA THR A 23 -18.36 -14.02 -10.27
C THR A 23 -18.89 -13.25 -11.48
N LYS A 24 -19.40 -12.02 -11.29
CA LYS A 24 -20.04 -11.19 -12.33
C LYS A 24 -19.25 -9.94 -12.70
N MET A 25 -18.02 -9.83 -12.20
CA MET A 25 -17.14 -8.68 -12.43
C MET A 25 -16.59 -8.64 -13.86
N THR A 26 -16.68 -7.47 -14.50
CA THR A 26 -16.04 -7.16 -15.78
C THR A 26 -15.22 -5.88 -15.60
N PRO A 27 -13.87 -5.91 -15.69
CA PRO A 27 -13.02 -7.08 -15.96
C PRO A 27 -13.01 -8.09 -14.79
N ALA A 28 -12.67 -9.35 -15.10
CA ALA A 28 -12.58 -10.41 -14.10
C ALA A 28 -11.46 -10.13 -13.08
N ILE A 29 -11.60 -10.67 -11.86
CA ILE A 29 -10.65 -10.45 -10.77
C ILE A 29 -9.21 -10.82 -11.13
N LYS A 30 -9.02 -11.94 -11.85
CA LYS A 30 -7.72 -12.39 -12.35
C LYS A 30 -7.01 -11.39 -13.26
N ASP A 31 -7.75 -10.52 -13.93
CA ASP A 31 -7.22 -9.50 -14.84
C ASP A 31 -7.08 -8.14 -14.14
N LEU A 32 -7.92 -7.89 -13.15
CA LEU A 32 -7.90 -6.67 -12.34
C LEU A 32 -6.70 -6.65 -11.39
N LEU A 33 -6.46 -7.75 -10.68
CA LEU A 33 -5.45 -7.81 -9.62
C LEU A 33 -4.04 -7.45 -10.12
N PRO A 34 -3.53 -8.04 -11.22
CA PRO A 34 -2.20 -7.72 -11.74
C PRO A 34 -2.04 -6.25 -12.17
N ARG A 35 -3.14 -5.54 -12.45
CA ARG A 35 -3.14 -4.10 -12.79
C ARG A 35 -3.11 -3.23 -11.54
N VAL A 36 -3.68 -3.70 -10.43
CA VAL A 36 -3.73 -2.99 -9.15
C VAL A 36 -2.44 -3.24 -8.34
N THR A 37 -1.82 -4.42 -8.45
CA THR A 37 -0.58 -4.77 -7.72
C THR A 37 0.54 -3.71 -7.83
N PRO A 38 0.87 -3.14 -9.01
CA PRO A 38 1.90 -2.10 -9.10
C PRO A 38 1.56 -0.81 -8.33
N ILE A 39 0.28 -0.54 -8.05
CA ILE A 39 -0.19 0.64 -7.31
C ILE A 39 0.20 0.54 -5.83
N LEU A 40 0.44 -0.67 -5.30
CA LEU A 40 0.96 -0.87 -3.94
C LEU A 40 2.27 -0.11 -3.71
N LYS A 41 3.11 0.06 -4.75
CA LYS A 41 4.39 0.79 -4.68
C LYS A 41 4.24 2.31 -4.73
N ASN A 42 3.01 2.84 -4.77
CA ASN A 42 2.79 4.28 -4.73
C ASN A 42 3.26 4.86 -3.39
N ARG A 43 3.96 6.00 -3.38
CA ARG A 43 4.50 6.61 -2.15
C ARG A 43 3.46 7.28 -1.25
N HIS A 44 2.24 7.52 -1.75
CA HIS A 44 1.22 8.24 -1.00
C HIS A 44 0.40 7.27 -0.13
N GLU A 45 0.43 7.48 1.17
CA GLU A 45 -0.22 6.64 2.19
C GLU A 45 -1.70 6.37 1.87
N LYS A 46 -2.48 7.42 1.54
CA LYS A 46 -3.90 7.26 1.17
C LYS A 46 -4.12 6.32 -0.02
N VAL A 47 -3.23 6.33 -1.01
CA VAL A 47 -3.33 5.44 -2.18
C VAL A 47 -2.96 4.01 -1.77
N GLN A 48 -1.91 3.84 -0.97
CA GLN A 48 -1.49 2.54 -0.45
C GLN A 48 -2.60 1.89 0.38
N GLU A 49 -3.18 2.63 1.33
CA GLU A 49 -4.26 2.18 2.20
C GLU A 49 -5.45 1.66 1.39
N ASN A 50 -5.96 2.47 0.46
CA ASN A 50 -7.09 2.07 -0.39
C ASN A 50 -6.74 0.88 -1.30
N CYS A 51 -5.49 0.76 -1.75
CA CYS A 51 -5.03 -0.35 -2.58
C CYS A 51 -4.94 -1.66 -1.76
N ILE A 52 -4.39 -1.60 -0.54
CA ILE A 52 -4.29 -2.73 0.39
C ILE A 52 -5.69 -3.21 0.76
N ASP A 53 -6.59 -2.28 1.10
CA ASP A 53 -7.99 -2.56 1.40
C ASP A 53 -8.72 -3.28 0.27
N LEU A 54 -8.49 -2.85 -0.97
CA LEU A 54 -9.06 -3.49 -2.15
C LEU A 54 -8.51 -4.91 -2.33
N VAL A 55 -7.19 -5.09 -2.23
CA VAL A 55 -6.55 -6.41 -2.33
C VAL A 55 -7.05 -7.36 -1.24
N GLY A 56 -7.18 -6.89 0.00
CA GLY A 56 -7.73 -7.65 1.12
C GLY A 56 -9.18 -8.09 0.87
N ALA A 57 -10.04 -7.17 0.41
CA ALA A 57 -11.42 -7.50 0.07
C ALA A 57 -11.54 -8.55 -1.04
N ILE A 58 -10.61 -8.54 -2.01
CA ILE A 58 -10.56 -9.55 -3.06
C ILE A 58 -10.04 -10.88 -2.53
N ALA A 59 -9.02 -10.88 -1.67
CA ALA A 59 -8.51 -12.09 -1.05
C ALA A 59 -9.59 -12.80 -0.22
N ASP A 60 -10.39 -12.05 0.55
CA ASP A 60 -11.44 -12.61 1.40
C ASP A 60 -12.58 -13.29 0.62
N ARG A 61 -12.90 -12.78 -0.58
CA ARG A 61 -14.13 -13.16 -1.31
C ARG A 61 -13.88 -13.79 -2.68
N GLY A 62 -12.65 -13.81 -3.14
CA GLY A 62 -12.29 -14.25 -4.49
C GLY A 62 -10.89 -14.84 -4.59
N SER A 63 -10.39 -15.41 -3.50
CA SER A 63 -9.09 -16.08 -3.46
C SER A 63 -8.97 -17.19 -4.51
N GLU A 64 -10.08 -17.85 -4.83
CA GLU A 64 -10.18 -18.94 -5.81
C GLU A 64 -10.02 -18.48 -7.27
N PHE A 65 -10.23 -17.20 -7.57
CA PHE A 65 -10.12 -16.67 -8.94
C PHE A 65 -8.69 -16.31 -9.33
N VAL A 66 -7.74 -16.34 -8.38
CA VAL A 66 -6.36 -15.93 -8.58
C VAL A 66 -5.42 -17.08 -8.20
N SER A 67 -4.40 -17.31 -9.03
CA SER A 67 -3.43 -18.37 -8.76
C SER A 67 -2.62 -18.11 -7.48
N ALA A 68 -2.26 -19.17 -6.76
CA ALA A 68 -1.40 -19.09 -5.57
C ALA A 68 -0.06 -18.36 -5.83
N ARG A 69 0.50 -18.46 -7.05
CA ARG A 69 1.73 -17.75 -7.43
C ARG A 69 1.55 -16.23 -7.38
N GLU A 70 0.41 -15.72 -7.83
CA GLU A 70 0.15 -14.29 -7.84
C GLU A 70 -0.11 -13.78 -6.42
N TRP A 71 -0.84 -14.55 -5.59
CA TRP A 71 -0.98 -14.24 -4.16
C TRP A 71 0.38 -14.15 -3.46
N MET A 72 1.27 -15.09 -3.72
CA MET A 72 2.61 -15.09 -3.15
C MET A 72 3.43 -13.87 -3.59
N ARG A 73 3.33 -13.46 -4.87
CA ARG A 73 3.97 -12.24 -5.37
C ARG A 73 3.50 -11.00 -4.61
N ILE A 74 2.20 -10.89 -4.36
CA ILE A 74 1.61 -9.75 -3.62
C ILE A 74 2.06 -9.76 -2.16
N CYS A 75 2.12 -10.94 -1.52
CA CYS A 75 2.66 -11.06 -0.17
C CYS A 75 4.10 -10.51 -0.09
N PHE A 76 4.95 -10.80 -1.08
CA PHE A 76 6.30 -10.23 -1.13
C PHE A 76 6.30 -8.71 -1.33
N GLU A 77 5.42 -8.17 -2.19
CA GLU A 77 5.31 -6.72 -2.36
C GLU A 77 4.84 -6.01 -1.07
N LEU A 78 3.87 -6.59 -0.36
CA LEU A 78 3.43 -6.08 0.95
C LEU A 78 4.55 -6.14 2.00
N PHE A 79 5.33 -7.22 2.01
CA PHE A 79 6.48 -7.35 2.91
C PHE A 79 7.54 -6.28 2.66
N GLU A 80 7.83 -5.96 1.39
CA GLU A 80 8.75 -4.88 1.05
C GLU A 80 8.21 -3.51 1.49
N LEU A 81 6.89 -3.25 1.36
CA LEU A 81 6.28 -2.03 1.90
C LEU A 81 6.48 -1.88 3.41
N LEU A 82 6.32 -2.96 4.18
CA LEU A 82 6.57 -2.96 5.63
C LEU A 82 8.03 -2.64 5.98
N LYS A 83 8.99 -3.13 5.19
CA LYS A 83 10.41 -2.78 5.38
C LYS A 83 10.68 -1.29 5.16
N HIS A 84 9.99 -0.65 4.22
CA HIS A 84 10.12 0.78 4.00
C HIS A 84 9.62 1.59 5.19
N LEU A 85 8.49 1.21 5.79
CA LEU A 85 8.00 1.84 7.02
C LEU A 85 9.04 1.72 8.16
N LYS A 86 9.58 0.53 8.38
CA LYS A 86 10.63 0.33 9.40
C LYS A 86 11.88 1.18 9.15
N ARG A 87 12.36 1.26 7.89
CA ARG A 87 13.49 2.14 7.53
C ARG A 87 13.19 3.62 7.74
N VAL A 88 11.95 4.07 7.50
CA VAL A 88 11.54 5.45 7.78
C VAL A 88 11.60 5.74 9.29
N TYR A 89 11.09 4.84 10.14
CA TYR A 89 11.21 4.98 11.59
C TYR A 89 12.66 4.95 12.07
N ASP A 90 13.48 4.03 11.56
CA ASP A 90 14.89 3.92 11.93
C ASP A 90 15.70 5.15 11.46
N GLY A 91 15.41 5.68 10.27
CA GLY A 91 16.04 6.89 9.73
C GLY A 91 15.60 8.18 10.43
N LEU A 92 14.32 8.29 10.79
CA LEU A 92 13.84 9.40 11.63
C LEU A 92 14.45 9.33 13.03
N ARG A 93 14.58 8.14 13.60
CA ARG A 93 15.24 7.92 14.89
C ARG A 93 16.72 8.31 14.83
N SER A 94 17.45 7.97 13.77
CA SER A 94 18.84 8.40 13.63
C SER A 94 18.96 9.91 13.49
N ILE A 95 18.10 10.56 12.70
CA ILE A 95 18.08 12.02 12.54
C ILE A 95 17.75 12.73 13.87
N LEU A 96 16.78 12.22 14.64
CA LEU A 96 16.42 12.77 15.94
C LEU A 96 17.54 12.56 16.98
N LEU A 97 18.18 11.39 17.00
CA LEU A 97 19.33 11.12 17.87
C LEU A 97 20.53 11.98 17.49
N ASP A 98 20.81 12.19 16.21
CA ASP A 98 21.88 13.07 15.73
C ASP A 98 21.59 14.55 16.05
N SER A 99 20.31 14.96 16.04
CA SER A 99 19.89 16.31 16.42
C SER A 99 20.01 16.55 17.93
N LEU A 100 19.73 15.54 18.76
CA LEU A 100 19.89 15.58 20.21
C LEU A 100 21.35 15.42 20.67
N ARG A 101 22.23 14.92 19.80
CA ARG A 101 23.66 14.74 20.09
C ARG A 101 24.51 15.96 19.72
N ARG A 102 23.97 16.99 19.06
CA ARG A 102 24.71 18.26 18.85
C ARG A 102 24.82 18.98 20.20
N PRO A 103 26.01 19.07 20.81
CA PRO A 103 26.19 19.93 21.97
C PRO A 103 25.95 21.36 21.50
N SER A 104 25.19 22.13 22.27
CA SER A 104 25.18 23.58 22.16
C SER A 104 26.64 24.05 22.22
N VAL A 105 27.17 24.49 21.07
CA VAL A 105 28.44 25.23 21.03
C VAL A 105 28.14 26.57 21.68
N SER A 106 28.26 26.61 23.00
CA SER A 106 28.42 27.82 23.77
C SER A 106 29.84 28.31 23.54
N MET A 107 29.99 29.31 22.68
CA MET A 107 31.03 30.32 22.84
C MET A 107 30.44 31.65 22.40
N THR A 108 29.77 32.27 23.38
CA THR A 108 29.79 33.72 23.60
C THR A 108 31.17 34.30 23.30
N PHE A 109 31.15 35.43 22.59
CA PHE A 109 32.30 36.31 22.30
C PHE A 109 33.12 36.66 23.54
#